data_AF-A0A7C2QHF8-F1
#
_entry.id   AF-A0A7C2QHF8-F1
#
_cell.length_a   1.000
_cell.length_b   1.000
_cell.length_c   1.000
_cell.angle_alpha   90.00
_cell.angle_beta   90.00
_cell.angle_gamma   90.00
#
_symmetry.space_group_name_H-M   'P 1'
#
loop_
_entity.id
_entity.type
_entity.pdbx_description
1 polymer ?
#
loop_
_entity_poly.entity_id
_entity_poly.type
_entity_poly.pdbx_seq_one_letter_code
_entity_poly.pdbx_strand_id
1 'polypeptide(L)'
;MMTAHRTPFGCTQIHYTSFLVYEHKIIVRQPVLLRFFCVYCAPRRLAGFLIASMCVACYNQIRNRACPERQAEVPMKKTKTCIRPLKLVLAILALITSSGCGKTRDSHREIVAWTFSMMADEWRMREKELEKKHNIEFTIEMVPQREFIQKLQEAMDSGKDAPDIIEWMIENNRILSADPAKSPVIPLNEYCASSAKWKQVPPGRAFWVTCGGHIYGLPHDVHPVVLIYNDTLWKKAGVDLAEIATWDEFFAAARKLTAKKENGKPLHYALPSGDNGFGDTMFMIWQQTGADILDREGRPQFTHFRFKMFLSKWLYWRESGVFTNWDWGNFGALLKNGTLCAYISPDWWMSQVNAAAEDGTYEWRVRELPL
;
A
#
# COMPACT_ATOMS: atom_id res chain seq x y z
N MET A 1 15.04 -26.40 -4.09
CA MET A 1 15.12 -27.87 -4.15
C MET A 1 14.41 -28.39 -2.90
N MET A 2 13.35 -29.19 -3.03
CA MET A 2 12.55 -29.67 -1.89
C MET A 2 13.02 -31.06 -1.45
N THR A 3 13.28 -31.23 -0.16
CA THR A 3 13.47 -32.53 0.49
C THR A 3 12.56 -32.62 1.71
N ALA A 4 11.85 -33.73 1.86
CA ALA A 4 10.90 -33.97 2.95
C ALA A 4 11.35 -35.18 3.78
N HIS A 5 11.34 -35.04 5.11
CA HIS A 5 11.58 -36.14 6.05
C HIS A 5 10.41 -36.26 7.02
N ARG A 6 9.97 -37.50 7.31
CA ARG A 6 8.93 -37.78 8.32
C ARG A 6 9.58 -38.05 9.67
N THR A 7 9.06 -37.43 10.74
CA THR A 7 9.43 -37.73 12.13
C THR A 7 8.28 -38.46 12.85
N PRO A 8 8.54 -39.14 13.99
CA PRO A 8 7.60 -40.09 14.61
C PRO A 8 6.29 -39.49 15.15
N PHE A 9 6.16 -38.16 15.17
CA PHE A 9 5.01 -37.44 15.75
C PHE A 9 4.11 -36.76 14.71
N GLY A 10 4.17 -37.18 13.43
CA GLY A 10 3.20 -36.74 12.42
C GLY A 10 3.34 -35.29 11.94
N CYS A 11 4.44 -34.61 12.24
CA CYS A 11 4.71 -33.25 11.75
C CYS A 11 5.61 -33.31 10.50
N THR A 12 5.13 -32.78 9.38
CA THR A 12 5.90 -32.63 8.14
C THR A 12 6.69 -31.31 8.18
N GLN A 13 8.02 -31.37 8.17
CA GLN A 13 8.87 -30.18 7.99
C GLN A 13 9.16 -29.93 6.51
N ILE A 14 9.05 -28.67 6.07
CA ILE A 14 9.37 -28.23 4.72
C ILE A 14 10.46 -27.15 4.82
N HIS A 15 11.59 -27.35 4.13
CA HIS A 15 12.67 -26.36 4.07
C HIS A 15 12.52 -25.47 2.82
N TYR A 16 12.62 -24.16 2.99
CA TYR A 16 12.65 -23.18 1.89
C TYR A 16 14.02 -22.49 1.81
N THR A 17 14.46 -22.18 0.59
CA THR A 17 15.65 -21.37 0.31
C THR A 17 15.22 -20.22 -0.59
N SER A 18 15.40 -18.99 -0.13
CA SER A 18 15.10 -17.76 -0.88
C SER A 18 16.41 -17.11 -1.34
N PHE A 19 16.38 -16.46 -2.50
CA PHE A 19 17.51 -15.70 -3.06
C PHE A 19 17.13 -14.22 -3.18
N LEU A 20 18.02 -13.33 -2.75
CA LEU A 20 17.97 -11.90 -3.05
C LEU A 20 18.89 -11.60 -4.24
N VAL A 21 18.37 -10.89 -5.25
CA VAL A 21 19.12 -10.44 -6.42
C VAL A 21 19.00 -8.92 -6.51
N TYR A 22 20.13 -8.23 -6.47
CA TYR A 22 20.27 -6.80 -6.77
C TYR A 22 21.43 -6.66 -7.76
N GLU A 23 21.22 -5.90 -8.85
CA GLU A 23 22.22 -5.68 -9.92
C GLU A 23 22.99 -6.93 -10.37
N HIS A 24 22.26 -7.99 -10.74
CA HIS A 24 22.84 -9.23 -11.26
C HIS A 24 23.85 -9.96 -10.36
N LYS A 25 23.92 -9.66 -9.05
CA LYS A 25 24.74 -10.41 -8.07
C LYS A 25 23.86 -11.01 -6.97
N ILE A 26 24.02 -12.32 -6.73
CA ILE A 26 23.35 -13.05 -5.63
C ILE A 26 24.13 -12.79 -4.34
N ILE A 27 23.50 -12.23 -3.30
CA ILE A 27 24.22 -11.77 -2.11
C ILE A 27 24.09 -12.70 -0.87
N VAL A 28 23.07 -13.57 -0.72
CA VAL A 28 22.99 -14.47 0.47
C VAL A 28 22.32 -15.82 0.17
N ARG A 29 22.82 -16.89 0.79
CA ARG A 29 22.27 -18.26 0.79
C ARG A 29 22.10 -18.74 2.25
N GLN A 30 20.90 -18.66 2.82
CA GLN A 30 20.58 -19.18 4.15
C GLN A 30 19.22 -19.93 4.12
N PRO A 31 19.09 -21.12 4.74
CA PRO A 31 17.82 -21.86 4.78
C PRO A 31 16.90 -21.34 5.89
N VAL A 32 15.64 -21.04 5.55
CA VAL A 32 14.62 -20.57 6.50
C VAL A 32 13.80 -21.77 7.02
N LEU A 33 13.65 -21.89 8.34
CA LEU A 33 12.85 -22.92 9.01
C LEU A 33 11.53 -22.32 9.51
N LEU A 34 10.43 -22.49 8.76
CA LEU A 34 9.08 -22.16 9.26
C LEU A 34 8.45 -23.39 9.94
N ARG A 35 8.06 -23.26 11.22
CA ARG A 35 7.17 -24.22 11.90
C ARG A 35 5.75 -23.70 11.88
N PHE A 36 4.84 -24.41 11.21
CA PHE A 36 3.40 -24.18 11.31
C PHE A 36 2.78 -25.06 12.39
N PHE A 37 2.06 -24.47 13.35
CA PHE A 37 1.13 -25.20 14.21
C PHE A 37 -0.28 -25.09 13.62
N CYS A 38 -0.89 -26.22 13.29
CA CYS A 38 -2.28 -26.29 12.86
C CYS A 38 -3.11 -26.84 14.03
N VAL A 39 -4.00 -26.04 14.60
CA VAL A 39 -4.98 -26.52 15.60
C VAL A 39 -6.35 -26.52 14.94
N TYR A 40 -6.83 -27.70 14.58
CA TYR A 40 -8.21 -27.98 14.19
C TYR A 40 -9.02 -28.34 15.44
N CYS A 41 -10.14 -27.65 15.68
CA CYS A 41 -11.24 -28.20 16.49
C CYS A 41 -12.57 -27.49 16.19
N ALA A 42 -13.59 -28.31 15.89
CA ALA A 42 -15.03 -28.04 15.96
C ALA A 42 -15.70 -29.36 16.40
N PRO A 43 -17.02 -29.46 16.75
CA PRO A 43 -18.08 -28.45 16.98
C PRO A 43 -18.98 -28.72 18.24
N ARG A 44 -19.93 -27.83 18.60
CA ARG A 44 -21.27 -28.17 19.15
C ARG A 44 -22.25 -26.97 19.27
N ARG A 45 -23.56 -27.30 19.24
CA ARG A 45 -24.77 -26.48 18.98
C ARG A 45 -25.53 -26.00 20.26
N LEU A 46 -26.41 -24.99 20.03
CA LEU A 46 -27.82 -24.79 20.50
C LEU A 46 -28.19 -23.87 21.70
N ALA A 47 -29.20 -23.01 21.41
CA ALA A 47 -30.21 -22.30 22.26
C ALA A 47 -29.70 -21.15 23.17
N GLY A 48 -30.39 -20.02 23.42
CA GLY A 48 -31.73 -19.51 23.11
C GLY A 48 -32.23 -18.65 24.31
N PHE A 49 -32.84 -17.49 24.03
CA PHE A 49 -33.73 -16.62 24.86
C PHE A 49 -33.21 -15.53 25.85
N LEU A 50 -33.77 -14.31 25.62
CA LEU A 50 -34.19 -13.16 26.49
C LEU A 50 -33.18 -12.53 27.48
N ILE A 51 -33.04 -11.20 27.57
CA ILE A 51 -33.98 -10.24 28.20
C ILE A 51 -33.74 -8.80 27.68
N ALA A 52 -34.82 -8.04 27.54
CA ALA A 52 -34.87 -6.61 27.23
C ALA A 52 -34.47 -5.69 28.41
N SER A 53 -33.92 -4.50 28.16
CA SER A 53 -34.56 -3.20 28.45
C SER A 53 -33.61 -1.99 28.30
N MET A 54 -34.20 -0.86 27.87
CA MET A 54 -33.73 0.56 27.96
C MET A 54 -32.63 0.98 26.96
N CYS A 55 -32.76 2.03 26.14
CA CYS A 55 -33.35 3.36 26.38
C CYS A 55 -34.03 3.97 25.15
N VAL A 56 -35.20 4.56 25.39
CA VAL A 56 -35.98 5.44 24.52
C VAL A 56 -35.34 6.82 24.50
N ALA A 57 -34.68 7.20 23.41
CA ALA A 57 -34.27 8.59 23.15
C ALA A 57 -33.85 8.81 21.68
N CYS A 58 -34.75 8.60 20.71
CA CYS A 58 -34.62 9.23 19.37
C CYS A 58 -35.87 9.09 18.48
N TYR A 59 -37.08 9.13 19.05
CA TYR A 59 -38.33 8.98 18.27
C TYR A 59 -39.22 10.24 18.24
N ASN A 60 -38.77 11.38 18.79
CA ASN A 60 -39.61 12.59 18.92
C ASN A 60 -39.06 13.85 18.23
N GLN A 61 -38.35 13.73 17.10
CA GLN A 61 -37.84 14.91 16.39
C GLN A 61 -38.12 14.96 14.88
N ILE A 62 -39.15 14.25 14.39
CA ILE A 62 -39.65 14.39 13.02
C ILE A 62 -41.18 14.44 13.04
N ARG A 63 -41.74 15.49 13.63
CA ARG A 63 -43.10 15.94 13.35
C ARG A 63 -43.21 17.40 13.78
N ASN A 64 -43.67 18.23 12.86
CA ASN A 64 -43.88 19.68 12.96
C ASN A 64 -42.69 20.54 12.52
N ARG A 65 -42.67 20.91 11.23
CA ARG A 65 -42.79 22.32 10.82
C ARG A 65 -43.19 22.42 9.35
N ALA A 66 -44.19 23.25 9.13
CA ALA A 66 -44.93 23.45 7.91
C ALA A 66 -44.23 24.41 6.93
N CYS A 67 -44.64 24.30 5.67
CA CYS A 67 -44.38 25.21 4.55
C CYS A 67 -44.84 26.65 4.83
N PRO A 68 -44.26 27.65 4.14
CA PRO A 68 -45.14 28.65 3.51
C PRO A 68 -44.79 28.92 2.04
N GLU A 69 -45.86 29.01 1.24
CA GLU A 69 -45.90 29.64 -0.08
C GLU A 69 -45.51 31.13 -0.02
N ARG A 70 -44.93 31.64 -1.11
CA ARG A 70 -45.22 33.00 -1.58
C ARG A 70 -45.00 33.13 -3.09
N GLN A 71 -46.05 33.59 -3.76
CA GLN A 71 -46.17 33.92 -5.18
C GLN A 71 -45.38 35.17 -5.56
N ALA A 72 -44.90 35.23 -6.80
CA ALA A 72 -44.76 36.46 -7.58
C ALA A 72 -44.93 36.14 -9.08
N GLU A 73 -46.05 36.59 -9.65
CA GLU A 73 -46.33 36.68 -11.10
C GLU A 73 -45.56 37.88 -11.71
N VAL A 74 -45.16 37.94 -12.98
CA VAL A 74 -45.87 38.43 -14.21
C VAL A 74 -44.73 38.80 -15.24
N PRO A 75 -44.88 38.91 -16.59
CA PRO A 75 -45.85 38.39 -17.58
C PRO A 75 -45.23 37.63 -18.78
N MET A 76 -46.06 36.83 -19.44
CA MET A 76 -45.91 36.51 -20.87
C MET A 76 -46.33 37.70 -21.75
N LYS A 77 -45.49 38.08 -22.72
CA LYS A 77 -45.89 38.90 -23.87
C LYS A 77 -46.11 38.01 -25.10
N LYS A 78 -47.34 38.00 -25.61
CA LYS A 78 -47.68 37.56 -26.98
C LYS A 78 -47.26 38.66 -27.96
N THR A 79 -46.61 38.32 -29.08
CA THR A 79 -47.04 38.77 -30.41
C THR A 79 -46.31 38.08 -31.56
N LYS A 80 -47.13 37.61 -32.51
CA LYS A 80 -46.99 37.64 -33.98
C LYS A 80 -46.08 36.62 -34.67
N THR A 81 -46.77 35.60 -35.18
CA THR A 81 -46.61 34.96 -36.48
C THR A 81 -45.86 35.78 -37.54
N CYS A 82 -44.84 35.17 -38.15
CA CYS A 82 -44.42 35.47 -39.51
C CYS A 82 -44.08 34.16 -40.24
N ILE A 83 -44.33 34.15 -41.54
CA ILE A 83 -44.63 33.00 -42.40
C ILE A 83 -43.41 32.68 -43.31
N ARG A 84 -43.02 31.39 -43.33
CA ARG A 84 -42.32 30.61 -44.41
C ARG A 84 -40.84 30.91 -44.76
N PRO A 85 -40.11 29.97 -45.45
CA PRO A 85 -40.42 28.56 -45.77
C PRO A 85 -39.27 27.52 -45.55
N LEU A 86 -39.67 26.32 -45.11
CA LEU A 86 -39.47 25.02 -45.78
C LEU A 86 -38.23 24.84 -46.71
N LYS A 87 -37.06 24.48 -46.16
CA LYS A 87 -35.97 23.76 -46.88
C LYS A 87 -35.07 22.96 -45.92
N LEU A 88 -35.56 21.89 -45.28
CA LEU A 88 -34.65 20.89 -44.66
C LEU A 88 -35.33 19.56 -44.27
N VAL A 89 -36.15 18.96 -45.14
CA VAL A 89 -36.79 17.65 -44.84
C VAL A 89 -36.44 16.56 -45.89
N LEU A 90 -35.57 16.85 -46.86
CA LEU A 90 -35.21 15.91 -47.94
C LEU A 90 -33.86 15.20 -47.78
N ALA A 91 -33.18 15.32 -46.62
CA ALA A 91 -31.86 14.70 -46.39
C ALA A 91 -31.88 13.44 -45.49
N ILE A 92 -33.03 13.01 -44.97
CA ILE A 92 -33.10 11.91 -43.98
C ILE A 92 -33.50 10.55 -44.59
N LEU A 93 -33.87 10.47 -45.88
CA LEU A 93 -34.34 9.21 -46.49
C LEU A 93 -33.34 8.48 -47.41
N ALA A 94 -32.06 8.85 -47.44
CA ALA A 94 -31.06 8.26 -48.35
C ALA A 94 -29.86 7.57 -47.67
N LEU A 95 -29.98 7.13 -46.41
CA LEU A 95 -28.91 6.43 -45.69
C LEU A 95 -29.35 5.11 -45.01
N ILE A 96 -30.38 4.46 -45.56
CA ILE A 96 -30.77 3.09 -45.17
C ILE A 96 -30.70 2.18 -46.40
N THR A 97 -29.50 1.97 -46.95
CA THR A 97 -29.19 0.81 -47.81
C THR A 97 -27.67 0.61 -47.91
N SER A 98 -27.06 -0.03 -46.91
CA SER A 98 -25.82 -0.82 -47.07
C SER A 98 -25.50 -1.62 -45.80
N SER A 99 -26.41 -2.54 -45.44
CA SER A 99 -26.01 -3.72 -44.66
C SER A 99 -25.39 -4.74 -45.60
N GLY A 100 -24.18 -5.22 -45.28
CA GLY A 100 -23.65 -6.46 -45.85
C GLY A 100 -22.29 -6.36 -46.53
N CYS A 101 -21.24 -6.02 -45.78
CA CYS A 101 -19.95 -6.69 -45.97
C CYS A 101 -19.16 -6.59 -44.66
N GLY A 102 -19.01 -7.73 -43.97
CA GLY A 102 -18.18 -7.85 -42.79
C GLY A 102 -16.74 -7.52 -43.12
N LYS A 103 -16.34 -6.30 -42.79
CA LYS A 103 -14.95 -5.98 -42.48
C LYS A 103 -14.87 -5.92 -40.97
N THR A 104 -14.14 -6.86 -40.37
CA THR A 104 -13.52 -6.64 -39.06
C THR A 104 -12.86 -5.26 -39.10
N ARG A 105 -13.48 -4.29 -38.44
CA ARG A 105 -12.81 -3.03 -38.12
C ARG A 105 -11.69 -3.42 -37.18
N ASP A 106 -10.48 -3.42 -37.72
CA ASP A 106 -9.23 -3.38 -36.98
C ASP A 106 -9.20 -2.02 -36.28
N SER A 107 -10.01 -1.87 -35.22
CA SER A 107 -10.10 -0.62 -34.48
C SER A 107 -8.90 -0.59 -33.53
N HIS A 108 -7.85 0.11 -33.96
CA HIS A 108 -6.79 0.56 -33.08
C HIS A 108 -7.43 1.21 -31.86
N ARG A 109 -7.28 0.57 -30.69
CA ARG A 109 -7.95 0.99 -29.45
C ARG A 109 -6.97 1.83 -28.64
N GLU A 110 -7.38 3.03 -28.28
CA GLU A 110 -6.68 3.84 -27.29
C GLU A 110 -6.86 3.22 -25.90
N ILE A 111 -5.76 3.12 -25.15
CA ILE A 111 -5.70 2.64 -23.77
C ILE A 111 -5.03 3.72 -22.94
N VAL A 112 -5.75 4.27 -21.97
CA VAL A 112 -5.23 5.30 -21.07
C VAL A 112 -4.85 4.70 -19.72
N ALA A 113 -3.62 4.94 -19.30
CA ALA A 113 -3.11 4.54 -18.00
C ALA A 113 -2.79 5.74 -17.11
N TRP A 114 -3.35 5.79 -15.90
CA TRP A 114 -2.95 6.77 -14.88
C TRP A 114 -1.92 6.18 -13.93
N THR A 115 -0.84 6.92 -13.69
CA THR A 115 0.20 6.55 -12.72
C THR A 115 0.71 7.77 -11.96
N PHE A 116 1.22 7.55 -10.76
CA PHE A 116 1.91 8.56 -9.95
C PHE A 116 3.42 8.26 -9.81
N SER A 117 3.87 7.12 -10.33
CA SER A 117 5.16 6.52 -10.03
C SER A 117 6.20 6.82 -11.10
N MET A 118 7.47 6.81 -10.72
CA MET A 118 8.60 6.84 -11.67
C MET A 118 8.63 5.57 -12.56
N MET A 119 7.85 4.53 -12.22
CA MET A 119 7.63 3.36 -13.06
C MET A 119 6.96 3.68 -14.42
N ALA A 120 6.40 4.88 -14.57
CA ALA A 120 5.99 5.40 -15.87
C ALA A 120 7.11 5.29 -16.92
N ASP A 121 8.38 5.44 -16.52
CA ASP A 121 9.50 5.34 -17.44
C ASP A 121 9.71 3.90 -17.95
N GLU A 122 9.50 2.89 -17.13
CA GLU A 122 9.53 1.49 -17.59
C GLU A 122 8.45 1.20 -18.63
N TRP A 123 7.25 1.75 -18.42
CA TRP A 123 6.14 1.57 -19.34
C TRP A 123 6.37 2.34 -20.64
N ARG A 124 6.90 3.57 -20.57
CA ARG A 124 7.31 4.35 -21.74
C ARG A 124 8.41 3.67 -22.56
N MET A 125 9.39 3.04 -21.91
CA MET A 125 10.43 2.28 -22.60
C MET A 125 9.87 1.09 -23.40
N ARG A 126 8.68 0.59 -23.02
CA ARG A 126 8.04 -0.58 -23.63
C ARG A 126 6.78 -0.23 -24.43
N GLU A 127 6.40 1.04 -24.50
CA GLU A 127 5.18 1.54 -25.14
C GLU A 127 5.02 0.99 -26.56
N LYS A 128 5.99 1.25 -27.44
CA LYS A 128 5.98 0.76 -28.84
C LYS A 128 5.88 -0.77 -28.95
N GLU A 129 6.49 -1.51 -28.02
CA GLU A 129 6.40 -2.98 -27.99
C GLU A 129 4.96 -3.39 -27.66
N LEU A 130 4.37 -2.78 -26.63
CA LEU A 130 3.01 -3.05 -26.17
C LEU A 130 1.96 -2.67 -27.21
N GLU A 131 2.08 -1.47 -27.80
CA GLU A 131 1.22 -0.97 -28.87
C GLU A 131 1.20 -1.93 -30.05
N LYS A 132 2.37 -2.32 -30.55
CA LYS A 132 2.48 -3.25 -31.68
C LYS A 132 1.93 -4.64 -31.32
N LYS A 133 2.24 -5.14 -30.13
CA LYS A 133 1.86 -6.49 -29.70
C LYS A 133 0.34 -6.62 -29.50
N HIS A 134 -0.29 -5.57 -29.00
CA HIS A 134 -1.71 -5.58 -28.65
C HIS A 134 -2.59 -4.82 -29.65
N ASN A 135 -1.99 -4.19 -30.66
CA ASN A 135 -2.66 -3.32 -31.63
C ASN A 135 -3.46 -2.19 -30.95
N ILE A 136 -2.81 -1.48 -30.05
CA ILE A 136 -3.36 -0.38 -29.25
C ILE A 136 -2.54 0.90 -29.43
N GLU A 137 -3.14 2.05 -29.12
CA GLU A 137 -2.44 3.31 -28.82
C GLU A 137 -2.36 3.40 -27.30
N PHE A 138 -1.16 3.50 -26.73
CA PHE A 138 -0.99 3.44 -25.27
C PHE A 138 -0.55 4.79 -24.72
N THR A 139 -1.43 5.43 -23.93
CA THR A 139 -1.18 6.76 -23.37
C THR A 139 -1.00 6.65 -21.86
N ILE A 140 0.12 7.20 -21.35
CA ILE A 140 0.43 7.22 -19.91
C ILE A 140 0.30 8.65 -19.37
N GLU A 141 -0.63 8.86 -18.46
CA GLU A 141 -0.86 10.14 -17.79
C GLU A 141 -0.31 10.12 -16.35
N MET A 142 0.47 11.15 -16.02
CA MET A 142 0.93 11.36 -14.66
C MET A 142 -0.18 12.05 -13.85
N VAL A 143 -0.66 11.38 -12.81
CA VAL A 143 -1.61 11.94 -11.85
C VAL A 143 -0.95 12.02 -10.48
N PRO A 144 -0.80 13.23 -9.89
CA PRO A 144 -0.20 13.39 -8.58
C PRO A 144 -0.93 12.55 -7.52
N GLN A 145 -0.17 11.81 -6.72
CA GLN A 145 -0.69 10.89 -5.72
C GLN A 145 -1.75 11.52 -4.79
N ARG A 146 -1.54 12.79 -4.39
CA ARG A 146 -2.43 13.51 -3.47
C ARG A 146 -3.82 13.75 -4.04
N GLU A 147 -3.92 13.90 -5.36
CA GLU A 147 -5.15 14.23 -6.08
C GLU A 147 -5.78 12.98 -6.73
N PHE A 148 -5.03 11.87 -6.78
CA PHE A 148 -5.40 10.67 -7.54
C PHE A 148 -6.81 10.16 -7.24
N ILE A 149 -7.13 10.00 -5.95
CA ILE A 149 -8.42 9.43 -5.53
C ILE A 149 -9.58 10.38 -5.83
N GLN A 150 -9.37 11.67 -5.64
CA GLN A 150 -10.38 12.67 -5.98
C GLN A 150 -10.64 12.69 -7.49
N LYS A 151 -9.58 12.78 -8.31
CA LYS A 151 -9.70 12.77 -9.78
C LYS A 151 -10.39 11.50 -10.28
N LEU A 152 -10.05 10.35 -9.69
CA LEU A 152 -10.70 9.09 -10.03
C LEU A 152 -12.19 9.11 -9.68
N GLN A 153 -12.57 9.55 -8.49
CA GLN A 153 -13.98 9.64 -8.09
C GLN A 153 -14.78 10.54 -9.05
N GLU A 154 -14.23 11.69 -9.42
CA GLU A 154 -14.83 12.61 -10.39
C GLU A 154 -15.01 11.95 -11.79
N ALA A 155 -14.03 11.19 -12.26
CA ALA A 155 -14.12 10.46 -13.52
C ALA A 155 -15.18 9.34 -13.46
N MET A 156 -15.23 8.59 -12.36
CA MET A 156 -16.22 7.53 -12.16
C MET A 156 -17.64 8.07 -12.03
N ASP A 157 -17.85 9.18 -11.31
CA ASP A 157 -19.16 9.81 -11.11
C ASP A 157 -19.68 10.46 -12.39
N SER A 158 -18.79 11.08 -13.18
CA SER A 158 -19.17 11.71 -14.45
C SER A 158 -19.34 10.71 -15.60
N GLY A 159 -18.75 9.52 -15.49
CA GLY A 159 -18.68 8.51 -16.54
C GLY A 159 -17.88 8.97 -17.77
N LYS A 160 -17.00 9.97 -17.60
CA LYS A 160 -16.17 10.56 -18.65
C LYS A 160 -14.72 10.56 -18.21
N ASP A 161 -13.81 10.51 -19.20
CA ASP A 161 -12.37 10.66 -19.00
C ASP A 161 -11.77 9.67 -17.97
N ALA A 162 -12.43 8.53 -17.78
CA ALA A 162 -11.96 7.48 -16.90
C ALA A 162 -10.82 6.69 -17.59
N PRO A 163 -9.72 6.42 -16.89
CA PRO A 163 -8.63 5.62 -17.45
C PRO A 163 -9.03 4.14 -17.58
N ASP A 164 -8.42 3.42 -18.51
CA ASP A 164 -8.53 1.97 -18.62
C ASP A 164 -7.71 1.25 -17.54
N ILE A 165 -6.56 1.82 -17.18
CA ILE A 165 -5.61 1.25 -16.21
C ILE A 165 -5.24 2.32 -15.19
N ILE A 166 -5.16 1.93 -13.92
CA ILE A 166 -4.69 2.78 -12.85
C ILE A 166 -3.62 2.10 -12.03
N GLU A 167 -2.60 2.87 -11.69
CA GLU A 167 -1.61 2.55 -10.69
C GLU A 167 -1.77 3.54 -9.54
N TRP A 168 -2.08 3.04 -8.34
CA TRP A 168 -2.19 3.85 -7.14
C TRP A 168 -1.48 3.20 -5.95
N MET A 169 -1.32 3.98 -4.88
CA MET A 169 -0.80 3.46 -3.62
C MET A 169 -1.72 2.44 -2.96
N ILE A 170 -1.15 1.38 -2.39
CA ILE A 170 -1.91 0.24 -1.89
C ILE A 170 -2.87 0.59 -0.76
N GLU A 171 -2.57 1.63 0.01
CA GLU A 171 -3.39 2.20 1.07
C GLU A 171 -4.74 2.73 0.53
N ASN A 172 -4.81 3.04 -0.76
CA ASN A 172 -6.04 3.45 -1.42
C ASN A 172 -7.02 2.30 -1.62
N ASN A 173 -6.59 1.03 -1.47
CA ASN A 173 -7.48 -0.13 -1.54
C ASN A 173 -8.59 -0.11 -0.48
N ARG A 174 -8.53 0.79 0.51
CA ARG A 174 -9.62 1.09 1.43
C ARG A 174 -10.94 1.50 0.76
N ILE A 175 -10.91 1.95 -0.50
CA ILE A 175 -12.13 2.31 -1.25
C ILE A 175 -12.81 1.09 -1.90
N LEU A 176 -12.13 -0.07 -1.91
CA LEU A 176 -12.67 -1.29 -2.50
C LEU A 176 -13.75 -1.89 -1.61
N SER A 177 -14.75 -2.50 -2.25
CA SER A 177 -15.85 -3.17 -1.56
C SER A 177 -15.83 -4.67 -1.80
N ALA A 178 -16.37 -5.40 -0.82
CA ALA A 178 -16.68 -6.82 -1.00
C ALA A 178 -17.77 -7.05 -2.05
N ASP A 179 -18.59 -6.03 -2.33
CA ASP A 179 -19.53 -5.99 -3.44
C ASP A 179 -18.85 -5.33 -4.66
N PRO A 180 -18.51 -6.10 -5.72
CA PRO A 180 -17.80 -5.57 -6.88
C PRO A 180 -18.48 -4.39 -7.57
N ALA A 181 -19.81 -4.29 -7.50
CA ALA A 181 -20.55 -3.19 -8.11
C ALA A 181 -20.29 -1.83 -7.43
N LYS A 182 -19.69 -1.83 -6.24
CA LYS A 182 -19.32 -0.63 -5.48
C LYS A 182 -17.84 -0.27 -5.58
N SER A 183 -17.04 -1.10 -6.23
CA SER A 183 -15.62 -0.83 -6.45
C SER A 183 -15.44 -0.01 -7.73
N PRO A 184 -14.52 0.97 -7.77
CA PRO A 184 -14.27 1.77 -8.98
C PRO A 184 -13.48 1.01 -10.06
N VAL A 185 -13.09 -0.24 -9.77
CA VAL A 185 -12.32 -1.11 -10.64
C VAL A 185 -12.96 -2.48 -10.74
N ILE A 186 -12.77 -3.12 -11.89
CA ILE A 186 -13.29 -4.47 -12.13
C ILE A 186 -12.51 -5.53 -11.34
N PRO A 187 -13.15 -6.64 -10.94
CA PRO A 187 -12.44 -7.79 -10.42
C PRO A 187 -11.62 -8.46 -11.53
N LEU A 188 -10.40 -8.89 -11.18
CA LEU A 188 -9.41 -9.49 -12.08
C LEU A 188 -9.27 -11.01 -11.87
N ASN A 189 -10.18 -11.64 -11.13
CA ASN A 189 -10.10 -13.04 -10.71
C ASN A 189 -9.87 -14.00 -11.90
N GLU A 190 -10.59 -13.84 -13.01
CA GLU A 190 -10.47 -14.71 -14.19
C GLU A 190 -9.09 -14.60 -14.85
N TYR A 191 -8.56 -13.38 -14.95
CA TYR A 191 -7.21 -13.13 -15.49
C TYR A 191 -6.13 -13.68 -14.55
N CYS A 192 -6.32 -13.55 -13.24
CA CYS A 192 -5.41 -14.12 -12.25
C CYS A 192 -5.41 -15.65 -12.26
N ALA A 193 -6.59 -16.28 -12.40
CA ALA A 193 -6.72 -17.74 -12.44
C ALA A 193 -6.03 -18.36 -13.66
N SER A 194 -6.07 -17.68 -14.81
CA SER A 194 -5.42 -18.12 -16.06
C SER A 194 -3.93 -17.79 -16.13
N SER A 195 -3.43 -16.89 -15.27
CA SER A 195 -2.04 -16.45 -15.28
C SER A 195 -1.11 -17.36 -14.46
N ALA A 196 -0.13 -17.98 -15.13
CA ALA A 196 0.95 -18.69 -14.43
C ALA A 196 1.82 -17.76 -13.58
N LYS A 197 1.88 -16.46 -13.90
CA LYS A 197 2.63 -15.46 -13.13
C LYS A 197 1.93 -15.12 -11.82
N TRP A 198 0.60 -15.08 -11.81
CA TRP A 198 -0.16 -14.81 -10.58
C TRP A 198 0.15 -15.82 -9.47
N LYS A 199 0.36 -17.10 -9.84
CA LYS A 199 0.74 -18.16 -8.88
C LYS A 199 2.09 -17.91 -8.19
N GLN A 200 2.91 -17.00 -8.70
CA GLN A 200 4.20 -16.62 -8.13
C GLN A 200 4.10 -15.38 -7.24
N VAL A 201 2.96 -14.67 -7.24
CA VAL A 201 2.74 -13.50 -6.38
C VAL A 201 2.69 -13.96 -4.92
N PRO A 202 3.48 -13.37 -4.01
CA PRO A 202 3.44 -13.72 -2.60
C PRO A 202 2.03 -13.55 -2.01
N PRO A 203 1.52 -14.51 -1.22
CA PRO A 203 0.17 -14.43 -0.65
C PRO A 203 -0.07 -13.14 0.15
N GLY A 204 0.95 -12.68 0.89
CA GLY A 204 0.88 -11.42 1.63
C GLY A 204 0.65 -10.20 0.72
N ARG A 205 1.17 -10.21 -0.51
CA ARG A 205 0.95 -9.14 -1.49
C ARG A 205 -0.41 -9.28 -2.19
N ALA A 206 -0.80 -10.51 -2.54
CA ALA A 206 -2.12 -10.80 -3.09
C ALA A 206 -3.26 -10.42 -2.12
N PHE A 207 -3.05 -10.61 -0.82
CA PHE A 207 -4.02 -10.24 0.22
C PHE A 207 -4.42 -8.76 0.14
N TRP A 208 -3.45 -7.86 0.00
CA TRP A 208 -3.70 -6.43 -0.01
C TRP A 208 -4.51 -5.92 -1.20
N VAL A 209 -4.52 -6.64 -2.31
CA VAL A 209 -5.32 -6.33 -3.50
C VAL A 209 -6.61 -7.13 -3.57
N THR A 210 -6.94 -7.89 -2.52
CA THR A 210 -8.13 -8.74 -2.46
C THR A 210 -9.14 -8.21 -1.45
N CYS A 211 -10.38 -7.99 -1.86
CA CYS A 211 -11.49 -7.58 -0.98
C CYS A 211 -12.74 -8.42 -1.30
N GLY A 212 -13.38 -9.00 -0.27
CA GLY A 212 -14.56 -9.86 -0.45
C GLY A 212 -14.35 -11.09 -1.33
N GLY A 213 -13.12 -11.58 -1.47
CA GLY A 213 -12.77 -12.69 -2.38
C GLY A 213 -12.52 -12.25 -3.83
N HIS A 214 -12.63 -10.96 -4.14
CA HIS A 214 -12.33 -10.39 -5.44
C HIS A 214 -10.94 -9.79 -5.46
N ILE A 215 -10.15 -10.09 -6.49
CA ILE A 215 -8.83 -9.51 -6.72
C ILE A 215 -9.01 -8.27 -7.57
N TYR A 216 -8.64 -7.08 -7.09
CA TYR A 216 -8.87 -5.80 -7.78
C TYR A 216 -7.62 -5.16 -8.34
N GLY A 217 -6.45 -5.78 -8.15
CA GLY A 217 -5.19 -5.23 -8.60
C GLY A 217 -4.15 -6.30 -8.86
N LEU A 218 -3.15 -5.92 -9.67
CA LEU A 218 -1.98 -6.73 -9.95
C LEU A 218 -0.79 -6.07 -9.25
N PRO A 219 -0.24 -6.67 -8.19
CA PRO A 219 0.97 -6.15 -7.59
C PRO A 219 2.12 -6.27 -8.57
N HIS A 220 2.78 -5.14 -8.87
CA HIS A 220 3.92 -5.12 -9.78
C HIS A 220 5.27 -5.09 -9.04
N ASP A 221 5.27 -4.72 -7.76
CA ASP A 221 6.42 -4.65 -6.89
C ASP A 221 6.19 -5.33 -5.53
N VAL A 222 7.30 -5.64 -4.87
CA VAL A 222 7.36 -6.07 -3.49
C VAL A 222 8.42 -5.26 -2.77
N HIS A 223 8.09 -4.92 -1.53
CA HIS A 223 8.71 -3.82 -0.81
C HIS A 223 9.24 -4.30 0.54
N PRO A 224 10.25 -5.19 0.54
CA PRO A 224 10.82 -5.70 1.78
C PRO A 224 11.49 -4.55 2.55
N VAL A 225 11.35 -4.62 3.88
CA VAL A 225 11.93 -3.62 4.77
C VAL A 225 13.18 -4.22 5.42
N VAL A 226 14.27 -3.47 5.39
CA VAL A 226 15.59 -3.86 5.91
C VAL A 226 16.11 -2.84 6.91
N LEU A 227 17.11 -3.22 7.71
CA LEU A 227 17.89 -2.31 8.52
C LEU A 227 19.18 -1.96 7.79
N ILE A 228 19.36 -0.68 7.49
CA ILE A 228 20.62 -0.14 6.96
C ILE A 228 21.37 0.51 8.12
N TYR A 229 22.64 0.18 8.30
CA TYR A 229 23.43 0.63 9.46
C TYR A 229 24.90 0.90 9.13
N ASN A 230 25.48 1.80 9.92
CA ASN A 230 26.89 2.20 9.87
C ASN A 230 27.74 1.26 10.73
N ASP A 231 28.24 0.19 10.12
CA ASP A 231 28.99 -0.87 10.81
C ASP A 231 30.24 -0.34 11.51
N THR A 232 30.92 0.64 10.91
CA THR A 232 32.11 1.29 11.50
C THR A 232 31.79 1.92 12.86
N LEU A 233 30.70 2.69 12.98
CA LEU A 233 30.34 3.37 14.23
C LEU A 233 29.81 2.40 15.29
N TRP A 234 29.03 1.39 14.89
CA TRP A 234 28.57 0.35 15.82
C TRP A 234 29.74 -0.47 16.39
N LYS A 235 30.69 -0.90 15.54
CA LYS A 235 31.91 -1.59 16.00
C LYS A 235 32.79 -0.71 16.89
N LYS A 236 32.90 0.59 16.57
CA LYS A 236 33.60 1.57 17.42
C LYS A 236 32.95 1.72 18.80
N ALA A 237 31.65 1.49 18.92
CA ALA A 237 30.93 1.41 20.20
C ALA A 237 31.01 0.03 20.88
N GLY A 238 31.76 -0.92 20.31
CA GLY A 238 31.92 -2.28 20.82
C GLY A 238 30.68 -3.15 20.62
N VAL A 239 29.94 -2.92 19.53
CA VAL A 239 28.73 -3.66 19.17
C VAL A 239 28.90 -4.22 17.76
N ASP A 240 28.81 -5.54 17.61
CA ASP A 240 28.61 -6.15 16.30
C ASP A 240 27.11 -6.22 16.03
N LEU A 241 26.62 -5.32 15.18
CA LEU A 241 25.20 -5.24 14.90
C LEU A 241 24.72 -6.45 14.09
N ALA A 242 25.57 -7.24 13.44
CA ALA A 242 25.15 -8.43 12.70
C ALA A 242 24.68 -9.57 13.64
N GLU A 243 25.21 -9.61 14.87
CA GLU A 243 24.90 -10.65 15.86
C GLU A 243 23.67 -10.33 16.72
N ILE A 244 23.14 -9.10 16.63
CA ILE A 244 21.94 -8.70 17.38
C ILE A 244 20.70 -9.38 16.80
N ALA A 245 19.98 -10.16 17.59
CA ALA A 245 18.82 -10.93 17.12
C ALA A 245 17.50 -10.20 17.39
N THR A 246 17.41 -9.46 18.50
CA THR A 246 16.13 -8.86 18.95
C THR A 246 16.16 -7.35 19.07
N TRP A 247 14.99 -6.73 19.02
CA TRP A 247 14.88 -5.28 19.28
C TRP A 247 15.31 -4.91 20.70
N ASP A 248 15.13 -5.79 21.69
CA ASP A 248 15.60 -5.55 23.05
C ASP A 248 17.13 -5.44 23.12
N GLU A 249 17.83 -6.39 22.49
CA GLU A 249 19.28 -6.37 22.36
C GLU A 249 19.75 -5.15 21.58
N PHE A 250 19.05 -4.80 20.49
CA PHE A 250 19.33 -3.61 19.70
C PHE A 250 19.29 -2.35 20.56
N PHE A 251 18.19 -2.11 21.28
CA PHE A 251 18.03 -0.89 22.08
C PHE A 251 18.91 -0.89 23.33
N ALA A 252 19.25 -2.05 23.89
CA ALA A 252 20.26 -2.14 24.94
C ALA A 252 21.66 -1.76 24.42
N ALA A 253 22.06 -2.30 23.26
CA ALA A 253 23.34 -2.01 22.63
C ALA A 253 23.44 -0.55 22.14
N ALA A 254 22.34 0.01 21.64
CA ALA A 254 22.22 1.39 21.18
C ALA A 254 22.60 2.43 22.24
N ARG A 255 22.45 2.11 23.53
CA ARG A 255 22.88 3.01 24.62
C ARG A 255 24.40 3.23 24.63
N LYS A 256 25.20 2.27 24.15
CA LYS A 256 26.65 2.44 24.00
C LYS A 256 26.99 3.42 22.89
N LEU A 257 26.20 3.42 21.81
CA LEU A 257 26.36 4.32 20.68
C LEU A 257 26.13 5.78 21.10
N THR A 258 25.12 6.03 21.94
CA THR A 258 24.74 7.38 22.38
C THR A 258 25.50 7.90 23.61
N ALA A 259 26.47 7.12 24.11
CA ALA A 259 27.24 7.46 25.30
C ALA A 259 28.13 8.71 25.11
N LYS A 260 28.63 8.92 23.89
CA LYS A 260 29.41 10.12 23.55
C LYS A 260 28.48 11.29 23.27
N LYS A 261 28.71 12.40 23.96
CA LYS A 261 27.91 13.62 23.85
C LYS A 261 28.76 14.83 23.49
N GLU A 262 28.17 15.72 22.71
CA GLU A 262 28.68 17.05 22.41
C GLU A 262 27.57 18.07 22.67
N ASN A 263 27.88 19.16 23.38
CA ASN A 263 26.89 20.19 23.77
C ASN A 263 25.64 19.61 24.46
N GLY A 264 25.82 18.57 25.28
CA GLY A 264 24.74 17.91 26.01
C GLY A 264 23.89 16.92 25.19
N LYS A 265 24.15 16.77 23.88
CA LYS A 265 23.41 15.86 22.99
C LYS A 265 24.28 14.68 22.56
N PRO A 266 23.72 13.47 22.38
CA PRO A 266 24.43 12.38 21.74
C PRO A 266 25.02 12.80 20.38
N LEU A 267 26.26 12.39 20.13
CA LEU A 267 26.93 12.57 18.83
C LEU A 267 26.35 11.61 17.78
N HIS A 268 25.91 10.44 18.23
CA HIS A 268 25.39 9.37 17.40
C HIS A 268 24.04 8.90 17.95
N TYR A 269 23.09 8.63 17.06
CA TYR A 269 21.78 8.06 17.36
C TYR A 269 21.58 6.77 16.57
N ALA A 270 20.89 5.81 17.18
CA ALA A 270 20.72 4.49 16.60
C ALA A 270 19.67 4.48 15.49
N LEU A 271 18.54 5.15 15.69
CA LEU A 271 17.43 5.20 14.73
C LEU A 271 16.80 6.60 14.69
N PRO A 272 16.14 6.98 13.59
CA PRO A 272 15.25 8.12 13.62
C PRO A 272 13.92 7.72 14.29
N SER A 273 13.22 8.65 14.89
CA SER A 273 11.80 8.51 15.26
C SER A 273 11.21 9.90 15.50
N GLY A 274 9.96 10.07 15.13
CA GLY A 274 9.16 11.26 15.39
C GLY A 274 7.68 10.88 15.53
N ASP A 275 6.80 11.81 15.19
CA ASP A 275 5.35 11.64 15.28
C ASP A 275 4.74 11.48 13.87
N ASN A 276 5.41 10.72 13.00
CA ASN A 276 5.05 10.57 11.57
C ASN A 276 3.91 9.56 11.30
N GLY A 277 3.17 9.15 12.34
CA GLY A 277 2.10 8.17 12.23
C GLY A 277 2.59 6.83 11.65
N PHE A 278 1.93 6.36 10.58
CA PHE A 278 2.26 5.09 9.93
C PHE A 278 3.62 5.08 9.21
N GLY A 279 4.23 6.25 9.00
CA GLY A 279 5.58 6.34 8.46
C GLY A 279 6.70 6.26 9.50
N ASP A 280 6.37 6.21 10.80
CA ASP A 280 7.38 6.25 11.86
C ASP A 280 8.06 4.90 12.11
N THR A 281 9.29 4.94 12.62
CA THR A 281 10.04 3.76 13.11
C THR A 281 9.22 2.91 14.08
N MET A 282 8.40 3.54 14.95
CA MET A 282 7.48 2.82 15.82
C MET A 282 6.60 1.85 15.04
N PHE A 283 5.99 2.34 13.95
CA PHE A 283 5.01 1.60 13.17
C PHE A 283 5.66 0.43 12.45
N MET A 284 6.86 0.63 11.91
CA MET A 284 7.61 -0.43 11.24
C MET A 284 7.96 -1.57 12.20
N ILE A 285 8.41 -1.25 13.41
CA ILE A 285 8.73 -2.26 14.44
C ILE A 285 7.46 -2.93 14.98
N TRP A 286 6.40 -2.15 15.23
CA TRP A 286 5.13 -2.66 15.71
C TRP A 286 4.54 -3.74 14.79
N GLN A 287 4.62 -3.56 13.47
CA GLN A 287 4.10 -4.51 12.49
C GLN A 287 4.73 -5.92 12.62
N GLN A 288 6.00 -6.04 13.05
CA GLN A 288 6.64 -7.34 13.28
C GLN A 288 6.02 -8.11 14.45
N THR A 289 5.33 -7.44 15.38
CA THR A 289 4.72 -8.07 16.56
C THR A 289 3.44 -8.85 16.24
N GLY A 290 2.78 -8.53 15.12
CA GLY A 290 1.44 -9.04 14.79
C GLY A 290 0.37 -8.67 15.83
N ALA A 291 0.59 -7.62 16.62
CA ALA A 291 -0.41 -7.12 17.56
C ALA A 291 -1.40 -6.22 16.83
N ASP A 292 -2.60 -6.69 16.56
CA ASP A 292 -3.60 -5.94 15.80
C ASP A 292 -4.16 -4.73 16.57
N ILE A 293 -4.41 -3.62 15.86
CA ILE A 293 -5.13 -2.44 16.37
C ILE A 293 -6.58 -2.36 15.87
N LEU A 294 -6.98 -3.23 14.94
CA LEU A 294 -8.35 -3.40 14.48
C LEU A 294 -8.80 -4.83 14.76
N ASP A 295 -10.05 -5.03 15.18
CA ASP A 295 -10.63 -6.36 15.29
C ASP A 295 -11.06 -6.92 13.91
N ARG A 296 -11.63 -8.13 13.90
CA ARG A 296 -12.06 -8.79 12.66
C ARG A 296 -13.19 -8.06 11.94
N GLU A 297 -13.92 -7.20 12.65
CA GLU A 297 -14.97 -6.36 12.09
C GLU A 297 -14.45 -4.97 11.69
N GLY A 298 -13.12 -4.74 11.79
CA GLY A 298 -12.49 -3.47 11.46
C GLY A 298 -12.69 -2.39 12.51
N ARG A 299 -13.18 -2.73 13.72
CA ARG A 299 -13.36 -1.76 14.81
C ARG A 299 -12.03 -1.53 15.54
N PRO A 300 -11.74 -0.31 15.99
CA PRO A 300 -10.52 -0.04 16.75
C PRO A 300 -10.44 -0.84 18.06
N GLN A 301 -9.26 -1.40 18.34
CA GLN A 301 -8.96 -2.17 19.56
C GLN A 301 -7.62 -1.77 20.20
N PHE A 302 -7.34 -0.47 20.29
CA PHE A 302 -6.11 0.08 20.90
C PHE A 302 -5.88 -0.32 22.37
N THR A 303 -6.89 -0.87 23.04
CA THR A 303 -6.78 -1.31 24.43
C THR A 303 -6.38 -2.78 24.59
N HIS A 304 -6.25 -3.52 23.48
CA HIS A 304 -5.88 -4.92 23.48
C HIS A 304 -4.49 -5.13 24.11
N PHE A 305 -4.35 -6.19 24.92
CA PHE A 305 -3.17 -6.38 25.77
C PHE A 305 -1.87 -6.46 24.97
N ARG A 306 -1.87 -7.09 23.77
CA ARG A 306 -0.68 -7.21 22.92
C ARG A 306 -0.19 -5.85 22.44
N PHE A 307 -1.10 -4.96 22.04
CA PHE A 307 -0.74 -3.61 21.60
C PHE A 307 -0.25 -2.76 22.78
N LYS A 308 -0.92 -2.84 23.94
CA LYS A 308 -0.46 -2.18 25.17
C LYS A 308 0.95 -2.61 25.59
N MET A 309 1.24 -3.92 25.55
CA MET A 309 2.57 -4.45 25.86
C MET A 309 3.64 -3.88 24.92
N PHE A 310 3.36 -3.85 23.62
CA PHE A 310 4.26 -3.20 22.65
C PHE A 310 4.44 -1.71 22.96
N LEU A 311 3.36 -0.98 23.22
CA LEU A 311 3.42 0.46 23.48
C LEU A 311 4.24 0.78 24.74
N SER A 312 4.06 0.02 25.82
CA SER A 312 4.88 0.15 27.04
C SER A 312 6.38 -0.06 26.75
N LYS A 313 6.70 -1.05 25.91
CA LYS A 313 8.07 -1.33 25.48
C LYS A 313 8.64 -0.20 24.62
N TRP A 314 7.85 0.29 23.66
CA TRP A 314 8.21 1.40 22.79
C TRP A 314 8.51 2.67 23.58
N LEU A 315 7.66 3.03 24.55
CA LEU A 315 7.88 4.19 25.41
C LEU A 315 9.17 4.06 26.22
N TYR A 316 9.44 2.88 26.79
CA TYR A 316 10.71 2.61 27.48
C TYR A 316 11.94 2.78 26.57
N TRP A 317 11.86 2.30 25.32
CA TRP A 317 12.93 2.52 24.34
C TRP A 317 13.05 4.00 23.96
N ARG A 318 11.95 4.73 23.77
CA ARG A 318 11.97 6.17 23.45
C ARG A 318 12.68 6.98 24.53
N GLU A 319 12.46 6.65 25.80
CA GLU A 319 13.12 7.30 26.95
C GLU A 319 14.63 7.02 27.04
N SER A 320 15.15 6.04 26.28
CA SER A 320 16.59 5.72 26.30
C SER A 320 17.48 6.81 25.68
N GLY A 321 16.91 7.74 24.91
CA GLY A 321 17.67 8.79 24.21
C GLY A 321 18.43 8.30 22.98
N VAL A 322 18.14 7.10 22.50
CA VAL A 322 18.81 6.49 21.32
C VAL A 322 18.27 6.98 19.98
N PHE A 323 17.18 7.75 19.99
CA PHE A 323 16.52 8.25 18.80
C PHE A 323 16.89 9.70 18.51
N THR A 324 17.07 10.01 17.23
CA THR A 324 17.00 11.39 16.73
C THR A 324 15.65 11.63 16.09
N ASN A 325 15.24 12.90 15.96
CA ASN A 325 14.07 13.22 15.14
C ASN A 325 14.32 12.88 13.68
N TRP A 326 13.24 12.56 13.00
CA TRP A 326 13.27 12.40 11.57
C TRP A 326 13.34 13.77 10.88
N ASP A 327 14.33 13.96 10.03
CA ASP A 327 14.57 15.20 9.31
C ASP A 327 14.80 14.88 7.83
N TRP A 328 13.75 14.93 7.04
CA TRP A 328 13.83 14.65 5.61
C TRP A 328 14.65 15.64 4.82
N GLY A 329 14.72 16.90 5.26
CA GLY A 329 15.54 17.91 4.60
C GLY A 329 17.04 17.62 4.74
N ASN A 330 17.42 16.90 5.80
CA ASN A 330 18.81 16.68 6.17
C ASN A 330 19.20 15.18 6.29
N PHE A 331 18.31 14.26 5.94
CA PHE A 331 18.43 12.83 6.28
C PHE A 331 19.75 12.22 5.79
N GLY A 332 20.08 12.40 4.50
CA GLY A 332 21.33 11.91 3.92
C GLY A 332 22.58 12.53 4.55
N ALA A 333 22.53 13.80 4.96
CA ALA A 333 23.66 14.45 5.63
C ALA A 333 23.85 13.94 7.07
N LEU A 334 22.77 13.62 7.79
CA LEU A 334 22.83 12.98 9.10
C LEU A 334 23.44 11.57 9.04
N LEU A 335 23.17 10.83 7.97
CA LEU A 335 23.86 9.55 7.70
C LEU A 335 25.34 9.83 7.41
N LYS A 336 25.63 10.75 6.48
CA LYS A 336 27.00 11.05 6.03
C LYS A 336 27.92 11.52 7.15
N ASN A 337 27.45 12.41 8.02
CA ASN A 337 28.26 12.90 9.15
C ASN A 337 28.29 11.93 10.35
N GLY A 338 27.55 10.82 10.29
CA GLY A 338 27.50 9.80 11.34
C GLY A 338 26.57 10.12 12.50
N THR A 339 25.80 11.22 12.44
CA THR A 339 24.80 11.53 13.48
C THR A 339 23.75 10.44 13.57
N LEU A 340 23.29 9.93 12.42
CA LEU A 340 22.35 8.81 12.33
C LEU A 340 23.08 7.54 11.91
N CYS A 341 23.05 6.51 12.74
CA CYS A 341 23.85 5.29 12.56
C CYS A 341 23.07 4.10 12.02
N ALA A 342 21.74 4.14 12.01
CA ALA A 342 20.93 3.18 11.29
C ALA A 342 19.56 3.76 10.98
N TYR A 343 18.87 3.15 10.02
CA TYR A 343 17.46 3.42 9.76
C TYR A 343 16.78 2.19 9.16
N ILE A 344 15.49 2.08 9.44
CA ILE A 344 14.63 1.09 8.81
C ILE A 344 14.27 1.61 7.42
N SER A 345 14.52 0.82 6.39
CA SER A 345 14.46 1.24 5.00
C SER A 345 13.67 0.25 4.16
N PRO A 346 12.56 0.64 3.55
CA PRO A 346 12.09 -0.02 2.34
C PRO A 346 13.06 0.21 1.16
N ASP A 347 12.90 -0.55 0.08
CA ASP A 347 13.78 -0.49 -1.09
C ASP A 347 13.89 0.91 -1.72
N TRP A 348 12.79 1.67 -1.80
CA TRP A 348 12.80 3.04 -2.35
C TRP A 348 13.44 4.09 -1.42
N TRP A 349 13.79 3.74 -0.17
CA TRP A 349 14.54 4.59 0.75
C TRP A 349 16.02 4.23 0.83
N MET A 350 16.47 3.14 0.20
CA MET A 350 17.87 2.73 0.29
C MET A 350 18.84 3.80 -0.23
N SER A 351 18.43 4.56 -1.25
CA SER A 351 19.27 5.59 -1.87
C SER A 351 19.67 6.73 -0.91
N GLN A 352 18.98 6.88 0.22
CA GLN A 352 19.30 7.88 1.23
C GLN A 352 20.73 7.74 1.78
N VAL A 353 21.29 6.51 1.76
CA VAL A 353 22.65 6.24 2.24
C VAL A 353 23.73 6.41 1.18
N ASN A 354 23.37 6.53 -0.11
CA ASN A 354 24.34 6.44 -1.22
C ASN A 354 25.48 7.46 -1.08
N ALA A 355 25.16 8.72 -0.84
CA ALA A 355 26.17 9.77 -0.68
C ALA A 355 27.10 9.55 0.53
N ALA A 356 26.63 8.87 1.58
CA ALA A 356 27.43 8.51 2.76
C ALA A 356 28.32 7.29 2.48
N ALA A 357 27.83 6.32 1.70
CA ALA A 357 28.57 5.15 1.29
C ALA A 357 29.67 5.48 0.26
N GLU A 358 29.36 6.33 -0.73
CA GLU A 358 30.30 6.79 -1.76
C GLU A 358 31.46 7.60 -1.19
N ASP A 359 31.21 8.36 -0.12
CA ASP A 359 32.23 9.14 0.59
C ASP A 359 33.30 8.25 1.25
N GLY A 360 32.95 7.00 1.61
CA GLY A 360 33.89 6.00 2.13
C GLY A 360 34.35 6.22 3.57
N THR A 361 33.92 7.28 4.26
CA THR A 361 34.25 7.53 5.67
C THR A 361 33.76 6.40 6.59
N TYR A 362 32.62 5.78 6.24
CA TYR A 362 32.00 4.71 7.02
C TYR A 362 31.60 3.54 6.14
N GLU A 363 31.74 2.33 6.68
CA GLU A 363 31.20 1.12 6.06
C GLU A 363 29.73 0.96 6.42
N TRP A 364 28.87 0.99 5.41
CA TRP A 364 27.43 0.78 5.55
C TRP A 364 27.05 -0.63 5.15
N ARG A 365 26.16 -1.24 5.93
CA ARG A 365 25.69 -2.61 5.73
C ARG A 365 24.17 -2.67 5.79
N VAL A 366 23.63 -3.75 5.23
CA VAL A 366 22.19 -4.05 5.20
C VAL A 366 21.96 -5.39 5.87
N ARG A 367 20.91 -5.50 6.67
CA ARG A 367 20.46 -6.76 7.27
C ARG A 367 18.94 -6.81 7.43
N GLU A 368 18.43 -7.99 7.75
CA GLU A 368 17.06 -8.16 8.22
C GLU A 368 16.84 -7.38 9.53
N LEU A 369 15.60 -6.94 9.75
CA LEU A 369 15.22 -6.32 11.01
C LEU A 369 15.42 -7.30 12.17
N PRO A 370 15.88 -6.83 13.35
CA PRO A 370 15.75 -7.60 14.57
C PRO A 370 14.31 -8.04 14.83
N LEU A 371 14.11 -9.12 15.60
CA LEU A 371 12.80 -9.65 15.94
C LEU A 371 12.26 -9.15 17.29
#